data_AF-A0A480B3P6-F1
#
_entry.id   AF-A0A480B3P6-F1
#
_cell.length_a   1.000
_cell.length_b   1.000
_cell.length_c   1.000
_cell.angle_alpha   90.00
_cell.angle_beta   90.00
_cell.angle_gamma   90.00
#
_symmetry.space_group_name_H-M   'P 1'
#
loop_
_entity.id
_entity.type
_entity.pdbx_description
1 polymer ?
#
loop_
_entity_poly.entity_id
_entity_poly.type
_entity_poly.pdbx_seq_one_letter_code
_entity_poly.pdbx_strand_id
1 'polypeptide(L)'
;MNKSIQDTFDAISAVFTDINRKDKSFELTNTLSKKLTQQELVGDFYKTAILNYRGYISGEKKVKSNLYTERIAQSILEHDLLTAWNCLMPVRTNHFAPEHDKICESILSTNRKEEILAKLLYRQGDVAGLGSILDYQTPLKNKRSDSFGKIDLLSYNDMDNLISIVELKYTPTGSNETLLRCILEAYTYYKVFKLDQGKQKLNDRKQQAILIDSQAELVVLFDEGVFTKNEKGYEKNLIVSLDDNGNVVYPDKTIKTQQYKEIKDLGLLNEDSRLYKLCKAILKQEDMLKQIRFLMLKRSGTKTVNRLKDKDHKDSVEYFEYCTECLEIIKG
;
A
#
# COMPACT_ATOMS: atom_id res chain seq x y z
N MET A 1 -22.07 19.31 -0.06
CA MET A 1 -22.00 19.71 -1.47
C MET A 1 -20.75 19.09 -2.06
N ASN A 2 -20.81 18.55 -3.28
CA ASN A 2 -19.59 18.08 -3.94
C ASN A 2 -18.71 19.28 -4.25
N LYS A 3 -17.45 19.25 -3.79
CA LYS A 3 -16.46 20.29 -4.10
C LYS A 3 -16.34 20.44 -5.61
N SER A 4 -16.22 21.68 -6.10
CA SER A 4 -15.87 21.90 -7.49
C SER A 4 -14.43 21.44 -7.77
N ILE A 5 -14.08 21.28 -9.05
CA ILE A 5 -12.71 21.00 -9.45
C ILE A 5 -11.76 22.12 -8.97
N GLN A 6 -12.21 23.38 -8.98
CA GLN A 6 -11.43 24.51 -8.50
C GLN A 6 -11.21 24.45 -6.99
N ASP A 7 -12.25 24.17 -6.19
CA ASP A 7 -12.10 24.02 -4.74
C ASP A 7 -11.13 22.89 -4.38
N THR A 8 -11.14 21.81 -5.16
CA THR A 8 -10.21 20.68 -4.98
C THR A 8 -8.78 21.09 -5.32
N PHE A 9 -8.61 21.84 -6.41
CA PHE A 9 -7.32 22.36 -6.83
C PHE A 9 -6.75 23.35 -5.80
N ASP A 10 -7.59 24.22 -5.25
CA ASP A 10 -7.21 25.19 -4.22
C ASP A 10 -6.80 24.49 -2.92
N ALA A 11 -7.57 23.47 -2.50
CA ALA A 11 -7.23 22.65 -1.34
C ALA A 11 -5.90 21.90 -1.52
N ILE A 12 -5.65 21.32 -2.71
CA ILE A 12 -4.33 20.72 -3.03
C ILE A 12 -3.23 21.78 -2.98
N SER A 13 -3.45 22.96 -3.57
CA SER A 13 -2.46 24.04 -3.58
C SER A 13 -2.13 24.56 -2.17
N ALA A 14 -3.12 24.54 -1.27
CA ALA A 14 -2.93 24.89 0.13
C ALA A 14 -2.00 23.89 0.84
N VAL A 15 -2.13 22.58 0.57
CA VAL A 15 -1.20 21.56 1.09
C VAL A 15 0.26 21.87 0.75
N PHE A 16 0.54 22.32 -0.47
CA PHE A 16 1.90 22.69 -0.88
C PHE A 16 2.40 23.94 -0.17
N THR A 17 1.50 24.89 0.05
CA THR A 17 1.80 26.15 0.74
C THR A 17 2.13 25.89 2.21
N ASP A 18 1.35 25.04 2.88
CA ASP A 18 1.46 24.75 4.32
C ASP A 18 2.76 24.03 4.70
N ILE A 19 3.46 23.45 3.73
CA ILE A 19 4.78 22.81 3.93
C ILE A 19 5.95 23.66 3.41
N ASN A 20 5.74 24.96 3.17
CA ASN A 20 6.73 25.87 2.60
C ASN A 20 7.26 25.43 1.22
N ARG A 21 6.43 24.75 0.42
CA ARG A 21 6.80 24.23 -0.92
C ARG A 21 5.93 24.79 -2.04
N LYS A 22 5.60 26.08 -1.95
CA LYS A 22 4.91 26.82 -3.01
C LYS A 22 5.68 26.79 -4.33
N ASP A 23 7.02 26.66 -4.29
CA ASP A 23 7.87 26.41 -5.46
C ASP A 23 7.43 25.15 -6.24
N LYS A 24 7.09 24.09 -5.51
CA LYS A 24 6.58 22.84 -6.09
C LYS A 24 5.10 22.86 -6.40
N SER A 25 4.36 23.78 -5.78
CA SER A 25 2.98 24.03 -6.17
C SER A 25 2.92 24.39 -7.65
N PHE A 26 3.85 25.19 -8.20
CA PHE A 26 3.79 25.62 -9.60
C PHE A 26 4.04 24.49 -10.63
N GLU A 27 5.03 23.62 -10.36
CA GLU A 27 5.30 22.42 -11.17
C GLU A 27 4.09 21.47 -11.18
N LEU A 28 3.45 21.33 -10.01
CA LEU A 28 2.25 20.54 -9.85
C LEU A 28 1.03 21.22 -10.48
N THR A 29 0.83 22.52 -10.27
CA THR A 29 -0.23 23.33 -10.87
C THR A 29 -0.21 23.16 -12.38
N ASN A 30 0.94 23.22 -13.04
CA ASN A 30 1.03 22.99 -14.49
C ASN A 30 0.79 21.55 -14.93
N THR A 31 0.97 20.57 -14.04
CA THR A 31 0.77 19.14 -14.34
C THR A 31 -0.66 18.68 -14.04
N LEU A 32 -1.22 19.16 -12.92
CA LEU A 32 -2.56 18.87 -12.42
C LEU A 32 -3.63 19.76 -13.04
N SER A 33 -3.35 21.02 -13.41
CA SER A 33 -4.28 21.87 -14.19
C SER A 33 -4.53 21.33 -15.60
N LYS A 34 -3.63 20.49 -16.12
CA LYS A 34 -3.86 19.77 -17.39
C LYS A 34 -4.81 18.58 -17.22
N LYS A 35 -5.18 18.20 -15.99
CA LYS A 35 -6.21 17.20 -15.74
C LYS A 35 -7.57 17.81 -16.00
N LEU A 36 -8.39 17.10 -16.76
CA LEU A 36 -9.67 17.63 -17.24
C LEU A 36 -10.79 17.38 -16.22
N THR A 37 -10.56 16.50 -15.23
CA THR A 37 -11.58 16.10 -14.25
C THR A 37 -11.06 16.10 -12.82
N GLN A 38 -11.98 16.29 -11.87
CA GLN A 38 -11.70 16.18 -10.44
C GLN A 38 -11.22 14.77 -10.05
N GLN A 39 -11.74 13.72 -10.70
CA GLN A 39 -11.33 12.34 -10.47
C GLN A 39 -9.87 12.10 -10.86
N GLU A 40 -9.40 12.64 -11.98
CA GLU A 40 -7.99 12.54 -12.36
C GLU A 40 -7.08 13.33 -11.41
N LEU A 41 -7.55 14.51 -10.97
CA LEU A 41 -6.83 15.37 -10.03
C LEU A 41 -6.61 14.68 -8.68
N VAL A 42 -7.68 14.15 -8.08
CA VAL A 42 -7.64 13.42 -6.81
C VAL A 42 -6.93 12.08 -6.97
N GLY A 43 -7.19 11.36 -8.05
CA GLY A 43 -6.62 10.05 -8.34
C GLY A 43 -5.10 10.06 -8.53
N ASP A 44 -4.51 11.19 -8.90
CA ASP A 44 -3.04 11.33 -8.98
C ASP A 44 -2.41 12.00 -7.76
N PHE A 45 -3.19 12.47 -6.78
CA PHE A 45 -2.64 13.16 -5.60
C PHE A 45 -1.67 12.28 -4.81
N TYR A 46 -1.99 10.99 -4.63
CA TYR A 46 -1.12 10.05 -3.91
C TYR A 46 0.25 9.84 -4.59
N LYS A 47 0.38 10.18 -5.88
CA LYS A 47 1.62 10.05 -6.66
C LYS A 47 2.52 11.27 -6.55
N THR A 48 2.04 12.34 -5.91
CA THR A 48 2.81 13.58 -5.80
C THR A 48 4.05 13.37 -4.93
N ALA A 49 5.18 13.93 -5.36
CA ALA A 49 6.45 13.75 -4.65
C ALA A 49 6.44 14.31 -3.22
N ILE A 50 5.57 15.28 -2.92
CA ILE A 50 5.45 15.89 -1.59
C ILE A 50 5.03 14.88 -0.51
N LEU A 51 4.26 13.85 -0.89
CA LEU A 51 3.85 12.81 0.04
C LEU A 51 5.02 11.91 0.43
N ASN A 52 6.15 11.97 -0.29
CA ASN A 52 7.39 11.28 0.08
C ASN A 52 8.37 12.19 0.85
N TYR A 53 8.00 13.43 1.19
CA TYR A 53 8.88 14.28 1.98
C TYR A 53 8.99 13.78 3.40
N ARG A 54 10.23 13.77 3.91
CA ARG A 54 10.62 13.15 5.17
C ARG A 54 11.24 14.17 6.10
N GLY A 55 11.22 13.84 7.38
CA GLY A 55 11.77 14.72 8.41
C GLY A 55 10.93 15.98 8.57
N TYR A 56 11.58 17.07 8.95
CA TYR A 56 10.93 18.31 9.32
C TYR A 56 10.89 19.29 8.15
N ILE A 57 9.84 20.11 8.10
CA ILE A 57 9.71 21.21 7.15
C ILE A 57 10.94 22.11 7.25
N SER A 58 11.47 22.52 6.10
CA SER A 58 12.66 23.37 6.05
C SER A 58 12.41 24.71 6.74
N GLY A 59 13.34 25.13 7.61
CA GLY A 59 13.24 26.38 8.38
C GLY A 59 12.35 26.30 9.63
N GLU A 60 11.64 25.20 9.84
CA GLU A 60 10.76 25.03 10.99
C GLU A 60 11.47 24.41 12.20
N LYS A 61 10.92 24.66 13.40
CA LYS A 61 11.38 23.99 14.62
C LYS A 61 11.21 22.47 14.47
N LYS A 62 12.20 21.70 14.93
CA LYS A 62 12.20 20.23 14.91
C LYS A 62 11.29 19.64 16.01
N VAL A 63 9.99 19.86 15.86
CA VAL A 63 8.93 19.30 16.70
C VAL A 63 8.00 18.44 15.86
N LYS A 64 7.36 17.42 16.44
CA LYS A 64 6.57 16.41 15.72
C LYS A 64 5.51 17.02 14.78
N SER A 65 4.83 18.07 15.21
CA SER A 65 3.82 18.79 14.39
C SER A 65 4.37 19.45 13.12
N ASN A 66 5.70 19.57 13.01
CA ASN A 66 6.40 20.14 11.86
C ASN A 66 7.07 19.05 11.00
N LEU A 67 6.82 17.77 11.26
CA LEU A 67 7.12 16.72 10.29
C LEU A 67 6.28 16.94 9.04
N TYR A 68 6.85 16.74 7.84
CA TYR A 68 6.10 16.87 6.59
C TYR A 68 4.84 16.00 6.60
N THR A 69 4.96 14.73 7.01
CA THR A 69 3.81 13.82 7.16
C THR A 69 2.68 14.40 8.01
N GLU A 70 3.01 14.94 9.18
CA GLU A 70 2.01 15.48 10.11
C GLU A 70 1.38 16.77 9.57
N ARG A 71 2.18 17.65 8.97
CA ARG A 71 1.66 18.90 8.41
C ARG A 71 0.80 18.68 7.18
N ILE A 72 1.17 17.75 6.31
CA ILE A 72 0.34 17.39 5.15
C ILE A 72 -0.96 16.75 5.63
N ALA A 73 -0.91 15.82 6.58
CA ALA A 73 -2.12 15.20 7.13
C ALA A 73 -3.05 16.24 7.77
N GLN A 74 -2.49 17.21 8.51
CA GLN A 74 -3.24 18.34 9.05
C GLN A 74 -3.88 19.18 7.94
N SER A 75 -3.10 19.54 6.92
CA SER A 75 -3.56 20.37 5.80
C SER A 75 -4.68 19.70 4.99
N ILE A 76 -4.60 18.38 4.76
CA ILE A 76 -5.67 17.60 4.12
C ILE A 76 -7.00 17.73 4.90
N LEU A 77 -6.93 17.74 6.23
CA LEU A 77 -8.11 17.87 7.09
C LEU A 77 -8.62 19.32 7.17
N GLU A 78 -7.74 20.29 7.36
CA GLU A 78 -8.09 21.71 7.54
C GLU A 78 -8.69 22.33 6.27
N HIS A 79 -8.21 21.93 5.09
CA HIS A 79 -8.75 22.39 3.81
C HIS A 79 -9.86 21.49 3.26
N ASP A 80 -10.35 20.54 4.07
CA ASP A 80 -11.41 19.60 3.69
C ASP A 80 -11.08 18.89 2.35
N LEU A 81 -9.82 18.54 2.12
CA LEU A 81 -9.39 17.90 0.88
C LEU A 81 -9.85 16.44 0.83
N LEU A 82 -9.99 15.79 1.99
CA LEU A 82 -10.40 14.40 2.10
C LEU A 82 -11.76 14.13 1.43
N THR A 83 -12.72 15.06 1.51
CA THR A 83 -14.04 14.90 0.89
C THR A 83 -13.98 14.85 -0.63
N ALA A 84 -12.90 15.32 -1.25
CA ALA A 84 -12.68 15.19 -2.69
C ALA A 84 -12.52 13.72 -3.13
N TRP A 85 -12.16 12.78 -2.24
CA TRP A 85 -12.12 11.34 -2.57
C TRP A 85 -13.49 10.79 -2.96
N ASN A 86 -14.59 11.46 -2.61
CA ASN A 86 -15.94 11.07 -3.03
C ASN A 86 -16.18 11.19 -4.54
N CYS A 87 -15.33 11.90 -5.28
CA CYS A 87 -15.42 11.94 -6.75
C CYS A 87 -14.80 10.71 -7.43
N LEU A 88 -14.04 9.88 -6.70
CA LEU A 88 -13.36 8.72 -7.27
C LEU A 88 -14.36 7.60 -7.56
N MET A 89 -14.42 7.19 -8.82
CA MET A 89 -15.29 6.11 -9.30
C MET A 89 -14.48 5.05 -10.07
N PRO A 90 -14.90 3.77 -10.06
CA PRO A 90 -14.28 2.73 -10.88
C PRO A 90 -14.26 3.10 -12.37
N VAL A 91 -13.08 3.06 -13.01
CA VAL A 91 -12.93 3.36 -14.45
C VAL A 91 -13.00 2.12 -15.35
N ARG A 92 -13.06 0.93 -14.75
CA ARG A 92 -13.17 -0.35 -15.45
C ARG A 92 -14.37 -1.16 -14.97
N THR A 93 -14.88 -2.01 -15.84
CA THR A 93 -16.06 -2.82 -15.56
C THR A 93 -15.73 -4.02 -14.68
N ASN A 94 -14.68 -4.77 -14.99
CA ASN A 94 -14.21 -5.94 -14.24
C ASN A 94 -12.72 -5.77 -13.85
N HIS A 95 -12.39 -5.90 -12.57
CA HIS A 95 -11.03 -5.79 -12.05
C HIS A 95 -10.21 -7.06 -12.19
N PHE A 96 -10.85 -8.23 -12.21
CA PHE A 96 -10.16 -9.52 -12.22
C PHE A 96 -9.87 -9.98 -13.63
N ALA A 97 -8.62 -10.38 -13.89
CA ALA A 97 -8.24 -11.02 -15.13
C ALA A 97 -8.55 -12.53 -15.06
N PRO A 98 -9.18 -13.14 -16.10
CA PRO A 98 -9.55 -14.55 -16.10
C PRO A 98 -8.39 -15.55 -15.94
N GLU A 99 -7.15 -15.09 -16.16
CA GLU A 99 -5.96 -15.94 -16.28
C GLU A 99 -5.15 -16.09 -14.98
N HIS A 100 -5.35 -15.23 -13.96
CA HIS A 100 -4.65 -15.35 -12.67
C HIS A 100 -4.93 -16.70 -11.98
N ASP A 101 -6.10 -17.29 -12.22
CA ASP A 101 -6.48 -18.59 -11.65
C ASP A 101 -5.91 -19.78 -12.45
N LYS A 102 -5.35 -19.57 -13.66
CA LYS A 102 -4.88 -20.66 -14.56
C LYS A 102 -3.38 -20.64 -14.86
N ILE A 103 -2.73 -19.48 -14.82
CA ILE A 103 -1.30 -19.31 -15.11
C ILE A 103 -0.79 -18.13 -14.28
N CYS A 104 -0.20 -18.37 -13.11
CA CYS A 104 0.73 -17.39 -12.56
C CYS A 104 1.90 -17.35 -13.55
N GLU A 105 1.97 -16.31 -14.39
CA GLU A 105 3.17 -15.98 -15.18
C GLU A 105 4.43 -16.19 -14.33
N SER A 106 5.54 -16.58 -14.97
CA SER A 106 6.84 -16.77 -14.30
C SER A 106 7.04 -15.75 -13.19
N ILE A 107 7.36 -16.22 -11.98
CA ILE A 107 7.65 -15.36 -10.82
C ILE A 107 8.75 -14.35 -11.19
N LEU A 108 9.62 -14.71 -12.14
CA LEU A 108 10.74 -13.93 -12.63
C LEU A 108 10.43 -13.12 -13.90
N SER A 109 9.18 -13.04 -14.35
CA SER A 109 8.79 -12.19 -15.50
C SER A 109 8.96 -10.68 -15.22
N THR A 110 9.24 -10.32 -13.97
CA THR A 110 9.39 -8.95 -13.48
C THR A 110 10.63 -8.87 -12.58
N ASN A 111 11.35 -7.76 -12.68
CA ASN A 111 12.43 -7.44 -11.73
C ASN A 111 11.94 -6.59 -10.55
N ARG A 112 10.64 -6.27 -10.51
CA ARG A 112 10.04 -5.48 -9.42
C ARG A 112 9.84 -6.36 -8.19
N LYS A 113 10.57 -6.05 -7.13
CA LYS A 113 10.61 -6.89 -5.92
C LYS A 113 9.28 -7.00 -5.19
N GLU A 114 8.52 -5.90 -5.09
CA GLU A 114 7.15 -5.90 -4.52
C GLU A 114 6.22 -6.82 -5.31
N GLU A 115 6.31 -6.81 -6.65
CA GLU A 115 5.51 -7.69 -7.50
C GLU A 115 5.88 -9.16 -7.34
N ILE A 116 7.19 -9.46 -7.24
CA ILE A 116 7.67 -10.82 -6.93
C ILE A 116 7.13 -11.27 -5.58
N LEU A 117 7.24 -10.44 -4.53
CA LEU A 117 6.73 -10.77 -3.20
C LEU A 117 5.20 -11.00 -3.23
N ALA A 118 4.45 -10.16 -3.92
CA ALA A 118 3.00 -10.32 -4.05
C ALA A 118 2.62 -11.67 -4.69
N LYS A 119 3.32 -12.07 -5.77
CA LYS A 119 3.16 -13.40 -6.40
C LYS A 119 3.48 -14.55 -5.42
N LEU A 120 4.51 -14.40 -4.59
CA LEU A 120 4.92 -15.40 -3.61
C LEU A 120 3.88 -15.55 -2.48
N LEU A 121 3.38 -14.44 -1.95
CA LEU A 121 2.32 -14.44 -0.93
C LEU A 121 1.01 -15.03 -1.49
N TYR A 122 0.66 -14.69 -2.73
CA TYR A 122 -0.49 -15.31 -3.40
C TYR A 122 -0.35 -16.84 -3.52
N ARG A 123 0.83 -17.33 -3.89
CA ARG A 123 1.09 -18.78 -3.99
C ARG A 123 1.14 -19.49 -2.64
N GLN A 124 1.54 -18.80 -1.57
CA GLN A 124 1.42 -19.32 -0.20
C GLN A 124 -0.05 -19.55 0.19
N GLY A 125 -0.98 -18.76 -0.37
CA GLY A 125 -2.40 -18.87 -0.07
C GLY A 125 -2.74 -18.12 1.20
N ASP A 126 -2.64 -18.78 2.35
CA ASP A 126 -2.93 -18.16 3.65
C ASP A 126 -1.66 -17.57 4.27
N VAL A 127 -1.74 -16.30 4.65
CA VAL A 127 -0.67 -15.58 5.34
C VAL A 127 -1.14 -15.25 6.75
N ALA A 128 -0.53 -15.86 7.77
CA ALA A 128 -0.95 -15.67 9.15
C ALA A 128 -0.98 -14.18 9.54
N GLY A 129 -2.11 -13.73 10.10
CA GLY A 129 -2.40 -12.34 10.46
C GLY A 129 -2.89 -11.46 9.30
N LEU A 130 -2.69 -11.84 8.04
CA LEU A 130 -3.27 -11.15 6.87
C LEU A 130 -4.53 -11.86 6.35
N GLY A 131 -4.51 -13.19 6.30
CA GLY A 131 -5.60 -14.05 5.83
C GLY A 131 -5.33 -14.66 4.45
N SER A 132 -6.39 -15.11 3.77
CA SER A 132 -6.31 -15.75 2.46
C SER A 132 -6.08 -14.73 1.35
N ILE A 133 -5.02 -14.88 0.55
CA ILE A 133 -4.80 -13.99 -0.60
C ILE A 133 -5.76 -14.37 -1.74
N LEU A 134 -6.60 -13.41 -2.14
CA LEU A 134 -7.58 -13.55 -3.21
C LEU A 134 -7.01 -13.23 -4.57
N ASP A 135 -6.17 -12.22 -4.66
CA ASP A 135 -5.58 -11.75 -5.91
C ASP A 135 -4.31 -10.94 -5.66
N TYR A 136 -3.53 -10.72 -6.71
CA TYR A 136 -2.33 -9.87 -6.66
C TYR A 136 -2.28 -8.98 -7.90
N GLN A 137 -1.69 -7.79 -7.76
CA GLN A 137 -1.54 -6.83 -8.84
C GLN A 137 -2.87 -6.55 -9.58
N THR A 138 -3.98 -6.50 -8.83
CA THR A 138 -5.33 -6.34 -9.35
C THR A 138 -5.45 -4.98 -10.03
N PRO A 139 -5.67 -4.92 -11.35
CA PRO A 139 -5.61 -3.67 -12.08
C PRO A 139 -6.84 -2.80 -11.81
N LEU A 140 -6.61 -1.49 -11.65
CA LEU A 140 -7.69 -0.50 -11.45
C LEU A 140 -7.95 0.34 -12.71
N LYS A 141 -6.93 0.56 -13.53
CA LYS A 141 -7.05 1.27 -14.80
C LYS A 141 -7.71 0.44 -15.91
N ASN A 142 -8.42 1.12 -16.80
CA ASN A 142 -8.93 0.58 -18.06
C ASN A 142 -7.97 0.89 -19.23
N LYS A 143 -7.42 2.11 -19.26
CA LYS A 143 -6.44 2.58 -20.26
C LYS A 143 -5.12 2.93 -19.61
N ARG A 144 -4.04 2.96 -20.39
CA ARG A 144 -2.69 3.33 -19.88
C ARG A 144 -2.64 4.75 -19.30
N SER A 145 -3.48 5.65 -19.80
CA SER A 145 -3.57 7.05 -19.39
C SER A 145 -4.30 7.29 -18.09
N ASP A 146 -5.03 6.30 -17.55
CA ASP A 146 -5.84 6.51 -16.35
C ASP A 146 -4.96 6.73 -15.12
N SER A 147 -5.47 7.51 -14.17
CA SER A 147 -4.77 7.93 -12.94
C SER A 147 -4.57 6.83 -11.89
N PHE A 148 -4.85 5.56 -12.18
CA PHE A 148 -4.83 4.50 -11.15
C PHE A 148 -3.77 3.42 -11.40
N GLY A 149 -3.18 2.93 -10.32
CA GLY A 149 -2.24 1.83 -10.32
C GLY A 149 -2.91 0.46 -10.34
N LYS A 150 -2.32 -0.45 -9.57
CA LYS A 150 -2.82 -1.80 -9.32
C LYS A 150 -2.80 -2.00 -7.81
N ILE A 151 -3.79 -2.71 -7.26
CA ILE A 151 -3.75 -3.14 -5.87
C ILE A 151 -2.70 -4.24 -5.77
N ASP A 152 -1.75 -4.12 -4.84
CA ASP A 152 -0.66 -5.08 -4.74
C ASP A 152 -1.17 -6.46 -4.34
N LEU A 153 -1.99 -6.53 -3.28
CA LEU A 153 -2.70 -7.74 -2.87
C LEU A 153 -4.15 -7.42 -2.48
N LEU A 154 -5.04 -8.32 -2.87
CA LEU A 154 -6.36 -8.45 -2.26
C LEU A 154 -6.34 -9.70 -1.39
N SER A 155 -6.78 -9.58 -0.15
CA SER A 155 -6.89 -10.70 0.78
C SER A 155 -8.21 -10.69 1.52
N TYR A 156 -8.50 -11.79 2.22
CA TYR A 156 -9.65 -11.91 3.10
C TYR A 156 -9.19 -12.31 4.50
N ASN A 157 -9.44 -11.43 5.45
CA ASN A 157 -9.18 -11.64 6.86
C ASN A 157 -10.38 -12.37 7.49
N ASP A 158 -10.25 -13.70 7.63
CA ASP A 158 -11.28 -14.56 8.24
C ASP A 158 -11.62 -14.15 9.69
N MET A 159 -10.67 -13.57 10.43
CA MET A 159 -10.87 -13.22 11.85
C MET A 159 -11.83 -12.05 12.02
N ASP A 160 -11.68 -11.01 11.20
CA ASP A 160 -12.52 -9.81 11.26
C ASP A 160 -13.63 -9.82 10.19
N ASN A 161 -13.65 -10.82 9.31
CA ASN A 161 -14.55 -10.93 8.16
C ASN A 161 -14.45 -9.72 7.20
N LEU A 162 -13.22 -9.32 6.84
CA LEU A 162 -12.95 -8.15 6.01
C LEU A 162 -12.16 -8.49 4.74
N ILE A 163 -12.53 -7.85 3.62
CA ILE A 163 -11.70 -7.82 2.41
C ILE A 163 -10.62 -6.76 2.62
N SER A 164 -9.36 -7.20 2.59
CA SER A 164 -8.22 -6.31 2.74
C SER A 164 -7.74 -5.81 1.39
N ILE A 165 -7.65 -4.48 1.25
CA ILE A 165 -6.95 -3.82 0.15
C ILE A 165 -5.56 -3.49 0.66
N VAL A 166 -4.57 -4.25 0.16
CA VAL A 166 -3.22 -4.25 0.69
C VAL A 166 -2.31 -3.44 -0.22
N GLU A 167 -1.66 -2.46 0.38
CA GLU A 167 -0.54 -1.73 -0.19
C GLU A 167 0.76 -2.35 0.34
N LEU A 168 1.56 -2.94 -0.55
CA LEU A 168 2.73 -3.74 -0.19
C LEU A 168 4.01 -2.93 -0.40
N LYS A 169 4.82 -2.80 0.65
CA LYS A 169 6.13 -2.17 0.59
C LYS A 169 7.22 -3.17 0.91
N TYR A 170 8.23 -3.23 0.03
CA TYR A 170 9.32 -4.18 0.18
C TYR A 170 10.70 -3.54 -0.10
N THR A 171 11.71 -3.96 0.66
CA THR A 171 13.06 -3.37 0.70
C THR A 171 14.12 -4.38 0.25
N PRO A 172 15.11 -4.03 -0.60
CA PRO A 172 16.48 -3.71 -0.13
C PRO A 172 16.82 -2.25 -0.36
N THR A 173 16.35 -1.72 -1.48
CA THR A 173 16.46 -0.33 -1.87
C THR A 173 15.21 0.35 -1.33
N GLY A 174 15.18 0.58 -0.01
CA GLY A 174 13.98 0.88 0.77
C GLY A 174 12.93 1.66 0.00
N SER A 175 11.69 1.14 -0.01
CA SER A 175 10.56 1.94 -0.47
C SER A 175 10.65 3.28 0.25
N ASN A 176 10.96 4.32 -0.52
CA ASN A 176 11.24 5.61 0.08
C ASN A 176 9.98 6.37 0.49
N GLU A 177 8.85 5.66 0.41
CA GLU A 177 7.53 6.18 0.60
C GLU A 177 7.22 6.34 2.08
N THR A 178 6.48 7.38 2.42
CA THR A 178 6.05 7.62 3.80
C THR A 178 4.83 6.75 4.11
N LEU A 179 4.50 6.65 5.40
CA LEU A 179 3.28 6.00 5.83
C LEU A 179 2.04 6.73 5.28
N LEU A 180 2.06 8.06 5.27
CA LEU A 180 1.00 8.90 4.71
C LEU A 180 0.71 8.57 3.26
N ARG A 181 1.75 8.46 2.42
CA ARG A 181 1.55 8.12 1.01
C ARG A 181 0.88 6.75 0.86
N CYS A 182 1.36 5.74 1.60
CA CYS A 182 0.81 4.39 1.55
C CYS A 182 -0.67 4.37 1.95
N ILE A 183 -1.05 5.12 3.01
CA ILE A 183 -2.45 5.24 3.45
C ILE A 183 -3.32 5.87 2.35
N LEU A 184 -2.87 6.98 1.76
CA LEU A 184 -3.62 7.67 0.71
C LEU A 184 -3.71 6.85 -0.59
N GLU A 185 -2.67 6.08 -0.92
CA GLU A 185 -2.67 5.17 -2.07
C GLU A 185 -3.67 4.03 -1.85
N ALA A 186 -3.60 3.32 -0.72
CA ALA A 186 -4.56 2.27 -0.35
C ALA A 186 -6.01 2.81 -0.31
N TYR A 187 -6.22 4.00 0.24
CA TYR A 187 -7.54 4.62 0.29
C TYR A 187 -8.06 5.00 -1.11
N THR A 188 -7.19 5.54 -1.97
CA THR A 188 -7.54 5.80 -3.38
C THR A 188 -7.95 4.51 -4.09
N TYR A 189 -7.23 3.42 -3.85
CA TYR A 189 -7.55 2.11 -4.41
C TYR A 189 -8.87 1.56 -3.89
N TYR A 190 -9.17 1.72 -2.60
CA TYR A 190 -10.47 1.39 -2.04
C TYR A 190 -11.63 2.12 -2.73
N LYS A 191 -11.51 3.43 -2.97
CA LYS A 191 -12.58 4.19 -3.65
C LYS A 191 -12.84 3.72 -5.08
N VAL A 192 -11.80 3.28 -5.79
CA VAL A 192 -11.88 2.90 -7.20
C VAL A 192 -12.18 1.41 -7.38
N PHE A 193 -11.92 0.59 -6.37
CA PHE A 193 -12.18 -0.84 -6.40
C PHE A 193 -13.67 -1.14 -6.18
N LYS A 194 -14.24 -1.97 -7.05
CA LYS A 194 -15.60 -2.49 -6.87
C LYS A 194 -15.59 -3.61 -5.83
N LEU A 195 -15.87 -3.27 -4.56
CA LEU A 195 -15.87 -4.20 -3.44
C LEU A 195 -16.73 -5.45 -3.67
N ASP A 196 -17.88 -5.30 -4.36
CA ASP A 196 -18.76 -6.42 -4.75
C ASP A 196 -18.05 -7.49 -5.60
N GLN A 197 -17.06 -7.11 -6.40
CA GLN A 197 -16.29 -8.09 -7.17
C GLN A 197 -15.34 -8.87 -6.27
N GLY A 198 -14.74 -8.23 -5.27
CA GLY A 198 -13.93 -8.93 -4.26
C GLY A 198 -14.76 -9.95 -3.49
N LYS A 199 -15.98 -9.55 -3.09
CA LYS A 199 -16.99 -10.42 -2.48
C LYS A 199 -17.33 -11.60 -3.39
N GLN A 200 -17.62 -11.34 -4.67
CA GLN A 200 -17.90 -12.40 -5.64
C GLN A 200 -16.73 -13.39 -5.76
N LYS A 201 -15.50 -12.89 -5.91
CA LYS A 201 -14.30 -13.73 -6.01
C LYS A 201 -14.08 -14.59 -4.75
N LEU A 202 -14.37 -14.04 -3.58
CA LEU A 202 -14.32 -14.79 -2.32
C LEU A 202 -15.38 -15.89 -2.25
N ASN A 203 -16.62 -15.61 -2.64
CA ASN A 203 -17.71 -16.60 -2.71
C ASN A 203 -17.38 -17.74 -3.69
N ASP A 204 -16.84 -17.39 -4.86
CA ASP A 204 -16.44 -18.35 -5.89
C ASP A 204 -15.34 -19.31 -5.37
N ARG A 205 -14.39 -18.79 -4.57
CA ARG A 205 -13.32 -19.59 -3.96
C ARG A 205 -13.80 -20.48 -2.82
N LYS A 206 -14.60 -19.94 -1.89
CA LYS A 206 -15.05 -20.69 -0.71
C LYS A 206 -16.21 -21.65 -1.01
N GLN A 207 -16.82 -21.58 -2.21
CA GLN A 207 -18.05 -22.31 -2.57
C GLN A 207 -19.19 -22.08 -1.55
N GLN A 208 -19.17 -20.94 -0.85
CA GLN A 208 -20.14 -20.59 0.18
C GLN A 208 -20.91 -19.33 -0.26
N ALA A 209 -22.22 -19.46 -0.41
CA ALA A 209 -23.10 -18.44 -0.99
C ALA A 209 -23.52 -17.31 -0.03
N ILE A 210 -22.92 -17.19 1.17
CA ILE A 210 -23.53 -16.49 2.32
C ILE A 210 -22.61 -15.47 3.01
N LEU A 211 -21.61 -14.89 2.33
CA LEU A 211 -21.01 -13.65 2.84
C LEU A 211 -21.91 -12.50 2.42
N ILE A 212 -22.86 -12.13 3.27
CA ILE A 212 -23.96 -11.21 2.92
C ILE A 212 -23.50 -9.74 2.94
N ASP A 213 -22.62 -9.36 3.87
CA ASP A 213 -22.11 -7.99 4.03
C ASP A 213 -20.57 -7.98 4.04
N SER A 214 -19.94 -7.94 2.87
CA SER A 214 -18.48 -7.82 2.79
C SER A 214 -18.07 -6.39 3.09
N GLN A 215 -17.46 -6.20 4.24
CA GLN A 215 -16.80 -4.97 4.64
C GLN A 215 -15.33 -5.02 4.25
N ALA A 216 -14.68 -3.86 4.26
CA ALA A 216 -13.30 -3.71 3.84
C ALA A 216 -12.40 -3.22 4.98
N GLU A 217 -11.11 -3.42 4.78
CA GLU A 217 -10.05 -2.75 5.51
C GLU A 217 -8.94 -2.30 4.56
N LEU A 218 -8.20 -1.28 4.98
CA LEU A 218 -6.92 -0.94 4.34
C LEU A 218 -5.81 -1.63 5.12
N VAL A 219 -4.86 -2.21 4.40
CA VAL A 219 -3.66 -2.78 5.01
C VAL A 219 -2.45 -2.14 4.37
N VAL A 220 -1.59 -1.54 5.19
CA VAL A 220 -0.22 -1.21 4.76
C VAL A 220 0.67 -2.34 5.26
N LEU A 221 1.13 -3.17 4.33
CA LEU A 221 2.01 -4.30 4.59
C LEU A 221 3.42 -3.93 4.21
N PHE A 222 4.36 -3.98 5.15
CA PHE A 222 5.77 -3.67 4.90
C PHE A 222 6.67 -4.74 5.48
N ASP A 223 7.84 -4.96 4.88
CA ASP A 223 8.81 -5.87 5.46
C ASP A 223 9.50 -5.28 6.70
N GLU A 224 10.08 -6.15 7.52
CA GLU A 224 11.02 -5.75 8.58
C GLU A 224 12.32 -5.13 7.99
N GLY A 225 12.46 -5.23 6.66
CA GLY A 225 13.50 -4.71 5.80
C GLY A 225 14.66 -5.67 5.60
N VAL A 226 15.54 -5.34 4.65
CA VAL A 226 16.60 -6.24 4.19
C VAL A 226 17.97 -5.62 4.34
N PHE A 227 18.96 -6.47 4.52
CA PHE A 227 20.36 -6.08 4.60
C PHE A 227 20.93 -5.66 3.26
N THR A 228 21.80 -4.66 3.35
CA THR A 228 22.93 -4.54 2.44
C THR A 228 24.19 -4.54 3.30
N LYS A 229 25.03 -5.58 3.17
CA LYS A 229 26.50 -5.41 3.33
C LYS A 229 26.82 -4.19 2.47
N ASN A 230 27.44 -3.11 2.93
CA ASN A 230 27.63 -1.91 2.07
C ASN A 230 28.55 -2.14 0.83
N GLU A 231 28.80 -3.39 0.42
CA GLU A 231 30.12 -3.97 0.49
C GLU A 231 30.17 -5.27 -0.33
N LYS A 232 30.08 -5.15 -1.67
CA LYS A 232 30.36 -6.19 -2.68
C LYS A 232 29.63 -7.55 -2.52
N GLY A 233 28.32 -7.53 -2.30
CA GLY A 233 27.49 -8.74 -2.31
C GLY A 233 26.25 -8.56 -3.19
N TYR A 234 26.06 -9.45 -4.16
CA TYR A 234 24.93 -9.53 -5.08
C TYR A 234 23.59 -9.30 -4.36
N GLU A 235 22.78 -8.33 -4.81
CA GLU A 235 21.46 -7.99 -4.26
C GLU A 235 20.48 -9.19 -4.32
N LYS A 236 20.53 -10.06 -3.31
CA LYS A 236 19.57 -11.15 -3.11
C LYS A 236 18.45 -10.68 -2.22
N ASN A 237 17.49 -10.02 -2.85
CA ASN A 237 16.24 -9.62 -2.22
C ASN A 237 15.09 -10.41 -2.77
N LEU A 238 14.76 -11.47 -2.03
CA LEU A 238 13.64 -11.63 -1.12
C LEU A 238 13.86 -13.03 -0.54
N ILE A 239 13.73 -13.23 0.77
CA ILE A 239 13.47 -14.56 1.37
C ILE A 239 14.67 -15.50 1.60
N VAL A 240 15.72 -15.52 0.77
CA VAL A 240 16.98 -16.29 0.99
C VAL A 240 18.15 -15.58 0.30
N SER A 241 19.26 -15.39 1.00
CA SER A 241 20.56 -15.17 0.34
C SER A 241 21.26 -16.52 0.21
N LEU A 242 21.93 -16.80 -0.92
CA LEU A 242 22.91 -17.90 -0.96
C LEU A 242 24.31 -17.31 -0.78
N ASP A 243 25.16 -17.94 0.03
CA ASP A 243 26.58 -17.64 0.06
C ASP A 243 27.27 -18.04 -1.26
N ASP A 244 28.57 -17.77 -1.35
CA ASP A 244 29.40 -18.10 -2.52
C ASP A 244 29.48 -19.63 -2.77
N ASN A 245 29.09 -20.44 -1.79
CA ASN A 245 29.02 -21.91 -1.87
C ASN A 245 27.61 -22.42 -2.22
N GLY A 246 26.64 -21.53 -2.42
CA GLY A 246 25.26 -21.89 -2.72
C GLY A 246 24.43 -22.30 -1.49
N ASN A 247 24.93 -22.10 -0.26
CA ASN A 247 24.17 -22.38 0.96
C ASN A 247 23.27 -21.21 1.33
N VAL A 248 22.09 -21.53 1.85
CA VAL A 248 21.16 -20.55 2.41
C VAL A 248 21.78 -19.83 3.62
N VAL A 249 21.97 -18.52 3.52
CA VAL A 249 22.43 -17.63 4.58
C VAL A 249 21.33 -16.65 4.97
N TYR A 250 21.09 -16.60 6.27
CA TYR A 250 20.15 -15.69 6.89
C TYR A 250 20.88 -14.52 7.51
N PRO A 251 20.30 -13.33 7.48
CA PRO A 251 21.03 -12.19 7.98
C PRO A 251 20.50 -11.80 9.38
N ASP A 252 21.40 -11.47 10.31
CA ASP A 252 21.15 -11.39 11.77
C ASP A 252 20.63 -10.02 12.32
N LYS A 253 20.30 -9.02 11.47
CA LYS A 253 20.08 -7.58 11.75
C LYS A 253 19.29 -6.83 10.65
N THR A 254 17.99 -6.62 10.81
CA THR A 254 17.13 -5.99 9.79
C THR A 254 17.29 -4.46 9.66
N ILE A 255 17.12 -3.90 8.45
CA ILE A 255 17.04 -2.44 8.23
C ILE A 255 15.57 -2.01 8.31
N LYS A 256 15.18 -1.34 9.41
CA LYS A 256 13.81 -0.83 9.58
C LYS A 256 13.33 -0.01 8.37
N THR A 257 12.18 -0.38 7.81
CA THR A 257 11.47 0.37 6.77
C THR A 257 11.06 1.77 7.25
N GLN A 258 10.77 2.65 6.29
CA GLN A 258 10.30 4.00 6.60
C GLN A 258 8.97 3.97 7.37
N GLN A 259 8.05 3.08 6.99
CA GLN A 259 6.77 2.83 7.67
C GLN A 259 6.99 2.39 9.11
N TYR A 260 7.88 1.42 9.34
CA TYR A 260 8.22 0.96 10.69
C TYR A 260 8.73 2.12 11.56
N LYS A 261 9.65 2.94 11.04
CA LYS A 261 10.20 4.10 11.76
C LYS A 261 9.12 5.13 12.10
N GLU A 262 8.24 5.43 11.14
CA GLU A 262 7.12 6.36 11.35
C GLU A 262 6.16 5.88 12.43
N ILE A 263 5.89 4.57 12.49
CA ILE A 263 5.01 3.99 13.51
C ILE A 263 5.71 3.92 14.87
N LYS A 264 6.87 3.26 14.96
CA LYS A 264 7.51 2.93 16.24
C LYS A 264 8.42 4.02 16.79
N ASP A 265 9.23 4.66 15.94
CA ASP A 265 10.23 5.63 16.41
C ASP A 265 9.63 7.05 16.51
N LEU A 266 8.75 7.44 15.57
CA LEU A 266 8.11 8.76 15.55
C LEU A 266 6.72 8.77 16.19
N GLY A 267 6.12 7.60 16.42
CA GLY A 267 4.80 7.48 17.02
C GLY A 267 3.71 8.16 16.18
N LEU A 268 3.74 8.08 14.86
CA LEU A 268 2.77 8.78 14.01
C LEU A 268 1.36 8.17 14.04
N LEU A 269 1.16 7.03 14.71
CA LEU A 269 -0.17 6.41 14.87
C LEU A 269 -0.70 6.48 16.32
N ASN A 270 -0.37 7.54 17.07
CA ASN A 270 -1.07 7.85 18.33
C ASN A 270 -2.22 8.84 18.12
N GLU A 271 -3.18 8.86 19.03
CA GLU A 271 -4.39 9.69 18.95
C GLU A 271 -4.10 11.21 18.83
N ASP A 272 -2.96 11.66 19.33
CA ASP A 272 -2.55 13.06 19.24
C ASP A 272 -2.04 13.44 17.84
N SER A 273 -1.52 12.49 17.06
CA SER A 273 -0.95 12.75 15.75
C SER A 273 -1.99 13.18 14.73
N ARG A 274 -1.54 13.96 13.74
CA ARG A 274 -2.36 14.40 12.63
C ARG A 274 -2.59 13.27 11.64
N LEU A 275 -1.61 12.39 11.44
CA LEU A 275 -1.77 11.22 10.59
C LEU A 275 -2.82 10.24 11.14
N TYR A 276 -2.85 9.99 12.45
CA TYR A 276 -3.88 9.15 13.09
C TYR A 276 -5.26 9.77 12.92
N LYS A 277 -5.39 11.09 13.14
CA LYS A 277 -6.64 11.82 12.93
C LYS A 277 -7.11 11.72 11.49
N LEU A 278 -6.20 11.76 10.51
CA LEU A 278 -6.52 11.53 9.10
C LEU A 278 -7.04 10.11 8.87
N CYS A 279 -6.40 9.08 9.43
CA CYS A 279 -6.90 7.70 9.38
C CYS A 279 -8.32 7.57 9.95
N LYS A 280 -8.59 8.19 11.10
CA LYS A 280 -9.95 8.21 11.69
C LYS A 280 -10.96 8.95 10.82
N ALA A 281 -10.55 10.04 10.18
CA ALA A 281 -11.41 10.77 9.25
C ALA A 281 -11.75 9.93 8.00
N ILE A 282 -10.77 9.20 7.45
CA ILE A 282 -10.98 8.24 6.34
C ILE A 282 -12.02 7.20 6.74
N LEU A 283 -11.84 6.56 7.91
CA LEU A 283 -12.78 5.52 8.37
C LEU A 283 -14.18 6.07 8.62
N LYS A 284 -14.29 7.27 9.19
CA LYS A 284 -15.58 7.94 9.43
C LYS A 284 -16.29 8.30 8.12
N GLN A 285 -15.55 8.55 7.04
CA GLN A 285 -16.12 8.89 5.74
C GLN A 285 -16.70 7.68 5.00
N GLU A 286 -16.34 6.46 5.38
CA GLU A 286 -16.60 5.26 4.58
C GLU A 286 -17.30 4.17 5.39
N ASP A 287 -18.61 4.03 5.21
CA ASP A 287 -19.43 3.08 5.98
C ASP A 287 -18.98 1.62 5.85
N MET A 288 -18.37 1.23 4.72
CA MET A 288 -17.91 -0.14 4.48
C MET A 288 -16.47 -0.37 4.92
N LEU A 289 -15.72 0.66 5.28
CA LEU A 289 -14.32 0.56 5.70
C LEU A 289 -14.21 0.54 7.23
N LYS A 290 -13.82 -0.60 7.81
CA LYS A 290 -13.94 -0.82 9.26
C LYS A 290 -12.67 -0.57 10.04
N GLN A 291 -11.53 -0.75 9.40
CA GLN A 291 -10.23 -0.54 10.03
C GLN A 291 -9.13 -0.26 9.01
N ILE A 292 -8.03 0.32 9.52
CA ILE A 292 -6.75 0.41 8.85
C ILE A 292 -5.74 -0.35 9.69
N ARG A 293 -5.13 -1.39 9.12
CA ARG A 293 -4.10 -2.20 9.79
C ARG A 293 -2.71 -1.92 9.22
N PHE A 294 -1.74 -1.95 10.11
CA PHE A 294 -0.33 -1.77 9.77
C PHE A 294 0.40 -3.05 10.14
N LEU A 295 0.73 -3.84 9.11
CA LEU A 295 1.28 -5.18 9.27
C LEU A 295 2.74 -5.19 8.84
N MET A 296 3.58 -5.80 9.68
CA MET A 296 4.95 -6.08 9.34
C MET A 296 5.07 -7.53 8.89
N LEU A 297 5.56 -7.75 7.67
CA LEU A 297 5.84 -9.07 7.12
C LEU A 297 7.09 -9.66 7.78
N LYS A 298 6.95 -10.87 8.29
CA LYS A 298 8.02 -11.64 8.94
C LYS A 298 8.08 -13.04 8.39
N ARG A 299 9.27 -13.64 8.45
CA ARG A 299 9.41 -15.07 8.20
C ARG A 299 8.63 -15.83 9.26
N SER A 300 7.87 -16.84 8.84
CA SER A 300 7.29 -17.82 9.75
C SER A 300 8.40 -18.53 10.54
N GLY A 301 8.13 -18.89 11.80
CA GLY A 301 9.04 -19.71 12.60
C GLY A 301 9.26 -21.12 12.01
N THR A 302 8.47 -21.52 11.02
CA THR A 302 8.65 -22.76 10.26
C THR A 302 9.93 -22.68 9.41
N LYS A 303 10.86 -23.62 9.63
CA LYS A 303 12.12 -23.72 8.85
C LYS A 303 11.91 -24.35 7.47
N THR A 304 10.69 -24.42 6.97
CA THR A 304 10.35 -25.05 5.70
C THR A 304 10.79 -24.13 4.56
N VAL A 305 11.84 -24.54 3.83
CA VAL A 305 12.18 -23.95 2.54
C VAL A 305 11.19 -24.52 1.53
N ASN A 306 10.29 -23.68 1.03
CA ASN A 306 9.42 -24.00 -0.07
C ASN A 306 10.10 -23.68 -1.40
N ARG A 307 9.77 -24.43 -2.44
CA ARG A 307 10.29 -24.22 -3.79
C ARG A 307 9.13 -23.98 -4.73
N LEU A 308 9.04 -22.77 -5.27
CA LEU A 308 8.07 -22.45 -6.32
C LEU A 308 8.70 -22.64 -7.67
N LYS A 309 8.25 -23.67 -8.38
CA LYS A 309 8.58 -23.88 -9.78
C LYS A 309 7.61 -23.08 -10.64
N ASP A 310 8.11 -22.53 -11.74
CA ASP A 310 7.24 -22.06 -12.81
C ASP A 310 6.53 -23.25 -13.49
N LYS A 311 5.47 -22.97 -14.27
CA LYS A 311 4.65 -23.94 -14.98
C LYS A 311 5.46 -24.87 -15.89
N ASP A 312 6.57 -24.37 -16.43
CA ASP A 312 7.50 -25.12 -17.29
C ASP A 312 8.63 -25.82 -16.51
N HIS A 313 8.67 -25.70 -15.18
CA HIS A 313 9.78 -26.15 -14.31
C HIS A 313 11.17 -25.61 -14.67
N LYS A 314 11.26 -24.61 -15.56
CA LYS A 314 12.51 -23.99 -16.01
C LYS A 314 13.13 -23.08 -14.94
N ASP A 315 12.28 -22.39 -14.18
CA ASP A 315 12.71 -21.48 -13.13
C ASP A 315 12.14 -21.93 -11.78
N SER A 316 12.97 -21.88 -10.74
CA SER A 316 12.53 -22.15 -9.38
C SER A 316 13.05 -21.12 -8.38
N VAL A 317 12.16 -20.55 -7.58
CA VAL A 317 12.50 -19.65 -6.48
C VAL A 317 12.28 -20.39 -5.16
N GLU A 318 13.32 -20.45 -4.33
CA GLU A 318 13.20 -20.93 -2.96
C GLU A 318 12.80 -19.80 -2.03
N TYR A 319 11.86 -20.08 -1.14
CA TYR A 319 11.30 -19.10 -0.22
C TYR A 319 10.77 -19.75 1.06
N PHE A 320 10.68 -18.99 2.14
CA PHE A 320 10.01 -19.36 3.37
C PHE A 320 8.56 -18.95 3.34
N GLU A 321 7.79 -19.61 4.19
CA GLU A 321 6.49 -19.12 4.58
C GLU A 321 6.62 -17.81 5.36
N TYR A 322 5.63 -16.95 5.14
CA TYR A 322 5.50 -15.67 5.80
C TYR A 322 4.33 -15.66 6.76
N CYS A 323 4.53 -14.92 7.84
CA CYS A 323 3.48 -14.44 8.72
C CYS A 323 3.56 -12.93 8.82
N THR A 324 2.58 -12.34 9.49
CA THR A 324 2.58 -10.92 9.79
C THR A 324 2.56 -10.69 11.30
N GLU A 325 3.24 -9.64 11.73
CA GLU A 325 3.06 -9.05 13.04
C GLU A 325 2.24 -7.77 12.87
N CYS A 326 1.15 -7.66 13.63
CA CYS A 326 0.35 -6.45 13.65
C CYS A 326 1.02 -5.39 14.53
N LEU A 327 1.42 -4.26 13.94
CA LEU A 327 2.03 -3.18 14.69
C LEU A 327 1.02 -2.21 15.28
N GLU A 328 -0.11 -2.00 14.59
CA GLU A 328 -1.16 -1.06 14.97
C GLU A 328 -2.48 -1.38 14.22
N ILE A 329 -3.63 -1.12 14.87
CA ILE A 329 -4.96 -1.20 14.26
C ILE A 329 -5.75 0.06 14.62
N ILE A 330 -6.16 0.82 13.61
CA ILE A 330 -7.08 1.95 13.81
C ILE A 330 -8.47 1.48 13.38
N LYS A 331 -9.40 1.41 14.33
CA LYS A 331 -10.79 1.03 14.08
C LYS A 331 -11.67 2.24 13.79
N GLY A 332 -12.71 2.04 12.97
CA GLY A 332 -13.68 3.05 12.55
C GLY A 332 -14.45 3.68 13.70
#